data_AF-A0AAN9X6G5-F1
#
_entry.id   AF-A0AAN9X6G5-F1
#
_cell.length_a   1.000
_cell.length_b   1.000
_cell.length_c   1.000
_cell.angle_alpha   90.00
_cell.angle_beta   90.00
_cell.angle_gamma   90.00
#
_symmetry.space_group_name_H-M   'P 1'
#
loop_
_entity.id
_entity.type
_entity.pdbx_description
1 polymer ?
#
loop_
_entity_poly.entity_id
_entity_poly.type
_entity_poly.pdbx_seq_one_letter_code
_entity_poly.pdbx_strand_id
1 'polypeptide(L)'
;MASNNSKSKVFDSEEASTMVKELRKTFDCGKTRGYEWRSSQLKALIKLSEKHEKEIVQALYSDLSKSEIEAYVQEVLFLSLSTL
;
A
#
# COMPACT_ATOMS: atom_id res chain seq x y z
N MET A 1 33.08 -16.77 10.85
CA MET A 1 32.10 -15.74 10.43
C MET A 1 31.28 -16.36 9.29
N ALA A 2 30.17 -17.02 9.60
CA ALA A 2 29.34 -17.66 8.59
C ALA A 2 28.54 -16.58 7.85
N SER A 3 28.75 -16.48 6.54
CA SER A 3 27.98 -15.61 5.66
C SER A 3 26.53 -16.11 5.63
N ASN A 4 25.66 -15.47 6.42
CA ASN A 4 24.22 -15.65 6.34
C ASN A 4 23.74 -15.06 5.00
N ASN A 5 23.63 -15.92 4.00
CA ASN A 5 23.02 -15.59 2.72
C ASN A 5 21.50 -15.51 2.92
N SER A 6 21.04 -14.35 3.38
CA SER A 6 19.65 -13.92 3.29
C SER A 6 19.28 -13.86 1.81
N LYS A 7 18.77 -14.97 1.26
CA LYS A 7 18.11 -14.93 -0.05
C LYS A 7 16.88 -14.06 0.11
N SER A 8 17.00 -12.79 -0.31
CA SER A 8 15.85 -11.92 -0.57
C SER A 8 14.86 -12.69 -1.43
N LYS A 9 13.68 -12.98 -0.87
CA LYS A 9 12.62 -13.64 -1.59
C LYS A 9 12.07 -12.64 -2.61
N VAL A 10 12.49 -12.76 -3.86
CA VAL A 10 12.06 -11.90 -4.96
C VAL A 10 10.63 -12.29 -5.34
N PHE A 11 9.75 -11.29 -5.48
CA PHE A 11 8.41 -11.50 -6.00
C PHE A 11 8.48 -11.95 -7.46
N ASP A 12 8.06 -13.18 -7.74
CA ASP A 12 8.17 -13.81 -9.06
C ASP A 12 6.81 -14.03 -9.76
N SER A 13 6.86 -14.58 -10.98
CA SER A 13 5.67 -14.78 -11.81
C SER A 13 4.69 -15.80 -11.22
N GLU A 14 5.17 -16.81 -10.50
CA GLU A 14 4.33 -17.86 -9.93
C GLU A 14 3.57 -17.30 -8.72
N GLU A 15 4.25 -16.49 -7.91
CA GLU A 15 3.65 -15.76 -6.79
C GLU A 15 2.61 -14.74 -7.25
N ALA A 16 2.92 -13.98 -8.29
CA ALA A 16 1.98 -13.04 -8.89
C ALA A 16 0.73 -13.75 -9.42
N SER A 17 0.89 -14.87 -10.13
CA SER A 17 -0.22 -15.68 -10.66
C SER A 17 -1.11 -16.21 -9.52
N THR A 18 -0.50 -16.67 -8.43
CA THR A 18 -1.23 -17.16 -7.26
C THR A 18 -2.02 -16.04 -6.58
N MET A 19 -1.39 -14.87 -6.37
CA MET A 19 -2.06 -13.70 -5.81
C MET A 19 -3.27 -13.27 -6.65
N VAL A 20 -3.10 -13.17 -7.97
CA VAL A 20 -4.17 -12.77 -8.89
C VAL A 20 -5.33 -13.76 -8.87
N LYS A 21 -5.06 -15.08 -8.80
CA LYS A 21 -6.12 -16.10 -8.68
C LYS A 21 -6.97 -15.89 -7.43
N GLU A 22 -6.37 -15.58 -6.28
CA GLU A 22 -7.10 -15.34 -5.03
C GLU A 22 -7.88 -14.02 -5.04
N LEU A 23 -7.31 -12.97 -5.63
CA LEU A 23 -8.01 -11.70 -5.83
C LEU A 23 -9.24 -11.88 -6.74
N ARG A 24 -9.12 -12.69 -7.81
CA ARG A 24 -10.22 -12.99 -8.73
C ARG A 24 -11.36 -13.73 -8.00
N LYS A 25 -11.04 -14.75 -7.20
CA LYS A 25 -12.03 -15.44 -6.36
C LYS A 25 -12.76 -14.48 -5.41
N THR A 26 -12.03 -13.56 -4.79
CA THR A 26 -12.60 -12.55 -3.86
C THR A 26 -13.54 -11.58 -4.57
N PHE A 27 -13.21 -11.21 -5.80
CA PHE A 27 -14.07 -10.36 -6.62
C PHE A 27 -15.32 -11.10 -7.10
N ASP A 28 -15.13 -12.31 -7.64
CA ASP A 28 -16.19 -13.13 -8.24
C ASP A 28 -17.23 -13.59 -7.21
N CYS A 29 -16.84 -13.74 -5.94
CA CYS A 29 -17.79 -14.03 -4.86
C CYS A 29 -18.68 -12.83 -4.47
N GLY A 30 -18.47 -11.66 -5.07
CA GLY A 30 -19.30 -10.46 -4.88
C GLY A 30 -19.00 -9.67 -3.62
N LYS A 31 -18.04 -10.09 -2.79
CA LYS A 31 -17.65 -9.42 -1.54
C LYS A 31 -17.32 -7.94 -1.75
N THR A 32 -16.67 -7.61 -2.86
CA THR A 32 -16.24 -6.25 -3.19
C THR A 32 -17.36 -5.31 -3.65
N ARG A 33 -18.55 -5.84 -3.97
CA ARG A 33 -19.69 -5.04 -4.46
C ARG A 33 -20.38 -4.24 -3.36
N GLY A 34 -20.35 -4.76 -2.12
CA GLY A 34 -21.01 -4.15 -0.98
C GLY A 34 -20.53 -2.71 -0.75
N TYR A 35 -21.47 -1.77 -0.63
CA TYR A 35 -21.14 -0.36 -0.35
C TYR A 35 -20.33 -0.22 0.94
N GLU A 36 -20.78 -0.86 2.03
CA GLU A 36 -20.07 -0.85 3.32
C GLU A 36 -18.66 -1.44 3.21
N TRP A 37 -18.48 -2.49 2.41
CA TRP A 37 -17.16 -3.05 2.16
C TRP A 37 -16.27 -2.01 1.48
N ARG A 38 -16.71 -1.40 0.37
CA ARG A 38 -15.94 -0.38 -0.34
C ARG A 38 -15.59 0.81 0.55
N SER A 39 -16.57 1.33 1.29
CA SER A 39 -16.39 2.43 2.24
C SER A 39 -15.35 2.07 3.31
N SER A 40 -15.44 0.85 3.87
CA SER A 40 -14.47 0.38 4.88
C SER A 40 -13.04 0.29 4.32
N GLN A 41 -12.87 -0.17 3.08
CA GLN A 41 -11.54 -0.29 2.47
C GLN A 41 -10.94 1.09 2.17
N LEU A 42 -11.73 2.04 1.66
CA LEU A 42 -11.26 3.40 1.41
C LEU A 42 -10.82 4.09 2.71
N LYS A 43 -11.61 3.96 3.78
CA LYS A 43 -11.24 4.47 5.11
C LYS A 43 -9.98 3.79 5.65
N ALA A 44 -9.78 2.51 5.36
CA ALA A 44 -8.57 1.80 5.77
C ALA A 44 -7.32 2.32 5.03
N LEU A 45 -7.42 2.66 3.74
CA LEU A 45 -6.32 3.26 2.97
C LEU A 45 -5.89 4.62 3.53
N ILE A 46 -6.86 5.47 3.87
CA ILE A 46 -6.57 6.78 4.50
C ILE A 46 -5.83 6.58 5.82
N LYS A 47 -6.38 5.72 6.70
CA LYS A 47 -5.73 5.39 7.98
C LYS A 47 -4.34 4.80 7.82
N LEU A 48 -4.11 4.00 6.77
CA LEU A 48 -2.81 3.45 6.47
C LEU A 48 -1.82 4.57 6.12
N SER A 49 -2.21 5.52 5.27
CA SER A 49 -1.37 6.65 4.89
C SER A 49 -1.00 7.54 6.08
N GLU A 50 -1.96 7.84 6.96
CA GLU A 50 -1.73 8.65 8.16
C GLU A 50 -0.84 7.91 9.17
N LYS A 51 -1.09 6.62 9.38
CA LYS A 51 -0.32 5.81 10.34
C LYS A 51 1.14 5.67 9.91
N HIS A 52 1.40 5.56 8.62
CA HIS A 52 2.73 5.32 8.06
C HIS A 52 3.33 6.57 7.40
N GLU A 53 2.80 7.76 7.70
CA GLU A 53 3.22 9.04 7.10
C GLU A 53 4.75 9.20 7.07
N LYS A 54 5.40 9.07 8.23
CA LYS A 54 6.85 9.25 8.35
C LYS A 54 7.64 8.22 7.54
N GLU A 55 7.15 6.99 7.49
CA GLU A 55 7.80 5.91 6.73
C GLU A 55 7.69 6.18 5.23
N ILE A 56 6.51 6.64 4.77
CA ILE A 56 6.27 7.03 3.38
C ILE A 56 7.16 8.20 2.98
N VAL A 57 7.20 9.27 3.79
CA VAL A 57 8.05 10.44 3.54
C VAL A 57 9.53 10.06 3.49
N GLN A 58 9.99 9.26 4.44
CA GLN A 58 11.39 8.83 4.49
C GLN A 58 11.77 7.96 3.29
N ALA A 59 10.88 7.05 2.86
CA ALA A 59 11.10 6.24 1.67
C ALA A 59 11.18 7.12 0.42
N LEU A 60 10.29 8.09 0.26
CA LEU A 60 10.30 9.02 -0.89
C LEU A 60 11.53 9.92 -0.91
N TYR A 61 12.03 10.33 0.26
CA TYR A 61 13.30 11.03 0.34
C TYR A 61 14.47 10.11 -0.08
N SER A 62 14.52 8.88 0.42
CA SER A 62 15.57 7.91 0.09
C SER A 62 15.60 7.55 -1.39
N ASP A 63 14.43 7.29 -1.98
CA ASP A 63 14.32 6.74 -3.34
C ASP A 63 14.33 7.83 -4.41
N LEU A 64 13.71 8.98 -4.11
CA LEU A 64 13.46 10.04 -5.09
C LEU A 64 14.05 11.40 -4.69
N SER A 65 14.68 11.52 -3.51
CA SER A 65 15.16 12.80 -2.96
C SER A 65 14.06 13.87 -2.86
N LYS A 66 12.81 13.44 -2.72
CA LYS A 66 11.65 14.32 -2.59
C LYS A 66 11.68 15.03 -1.24
N SER A 67 11.40 16.34 -1.22
CA SER A 67 11.39 17.09 0.04
C SER A 67 10.25 16.60 0.96
N GLU A 68 10.47 16.68 2.27
CA GLU A 68 9.50 16.22 3.29
C GLU A 68 8.11 16.85 3.09
N ILE A 69 8.06 18.15 2.90
CA ILE A 69 6.80 18.90 2.73
C ILE A 69 6.06 18.44 1.48
N GLU A 70 6.77 18.28 0.35
CA GLU A 70 6.18 17.85 -0.90
C GLU A 70 5.64 16.41 -0.82
N ALA A 71 6.42 15.50 -0.24
CA ALA A 71 6.00 14.12 0.00
C ALA A 71 4.77 14.03 0.91
N TYR A 72 4.78 14.76 2.03
CA TYR A 72 3.65 14.81 2.96
C TYR A 72 2.38 15.35 2.31
N VAL A 73 2.47 16.49 1.61
CA VAL A 73 1.30 17.15 1.01
C VAL A 73 0.66 16.26 -0.05
N GLN A 74 1.46 15.64 -0.92
CA GLN A 74 0.94 14.88 -2.06
C GLN A 74 0.46 13.47 -1.68
N GLU A 75 1.14 12.79 -0.76
CA GLU A 75 0.86 11.37 -0.50
C GLU A 75 0.01 11.14 0.74
N VAL A 76 -0.02 12.08 1.69
CA VAL A 76 -0.74 11.91 2.97
C VAL A 76 -1.86 12.94 3.08
N LEU A 77 -1.54 14.23 3.05
CA LEU A 77 -2.54 15.29 3.25
C LEU A 77 -3.65 15.27 2.19
N PHE A 78 -3.28 15.06 0.92
CA PHE A 78 -4.25 14.97 -0.18
C PHE A 78 -5.29 13.86 0.04
N LEU A 79 -4.87 12.69 0.55
CA LEU A 79 -5.78 11.57 0.81
C LEU A 79 -6.74 11.88 1.94
N SER A 80 -6.27 12.45 3.05
CA SER A 80 -7.11 12.79 4.21
C SER A 80 -8.12 13.90 3.93
N LEU A 81 -7.74 14.90 3.12
CA LEU A 81 -8.62 16.04 2.79
C LEU A 81 -9.78 15.64 1.86
N SER A 82 -9.59 14.64 1.01
CA SER A 82 -10.60 14.20 0.03
C SER A 82 -11.88 13.59 0.63
N THR A 83 -11.91 13.39 1.95
CA THR A 83 -13.04 12.82 2.70
C THR A 83 -13.68 13.76 3.73
N LEU A 84 -13.24 15.03 3.79
CA LEU A 84 -13.91 16.12 4.52
C LEU A 84 -14.94 16.81 3.61
#